data_AF-A0A9D8W3J2-F1
#
_entry.id   AF-A0A9D8W3J2-F1
#
_cell.length_a   1.000
_cell.length_b   1.000
_cell.length_c   1.000
_cell.angle_alpha   90.00
_cell.angle_beta   90.00
_cell.angle_gamma   90.00
#
_symmetry.space_group_name_H-M   'P 1'
#
loop_
_entity.id
_entity.type
_entity.pdbx_description
1 polymer ?
#
loop_
_entity_poly.entity_id
_entity_poly.type
_entity_poly.pdbx_seq_one_letter_code
_entity_poly.pdbx_strand_id
1 'polypeptide(L)'
;MSDQLQTLLDIAKLVLPPIGALIDDEDGEQLAKDVADIVEAVVGHLAPADQMKVVKSDPALQTELKIKIEEAANRQAEADNRALEAKHNEELEARRRELAKEQQDHKEELEDFQKTLESTQAARAHAAKAALSERWWVSSINTVLSVIIVTAFFLLIWLIAKNPIGIEVFVDAQNQVIPNQDVRVDSNGGYEDIRGEPVTRRTFGNNLEVFYIAFGAMATAFVTVVGFHFGSSSGSKHKTKLQKLYGTRGTLSAGGVVPAGQGAERAAGGAGASSSRPAQVLSAEMADLHPFERFWMENLSHIEYFNWRELLEKGASNTGVGLNTDPPPELYGNVVPLVHVLDQIREELGAPVQLTSVYRNPAYNRHVGGATNSRHMQFDAADFIVLGGGAGNSGNWSNIAKRLRQSGAFRGGIGIYPSFVHIDTRGQNVDWDKR
;
A
#
# COMPACT_ATOMS: atom_id res chain seq x y z
N MET A 1 1.72 53.52 16.25
CA MET A 1 3.08 54.07 16.11
C MET A 1 3.04 55.56 16.34
N SER A 2 4.04 56.16 16.99
CA SER A 2 4.14 57.62 17.11
C SER A 2 4.52 58.24 15.76
N ASP A 3 4.10 59.48 15.49
CA ASP A 3 4.46 60.21 14.26
C ASP A 3 5.99 60.31 14.06
N GLN A 4 6.75 60.35 15.16
CA GLN A 4 8.21 60.35 15.14
C GLN A 4 8.78 58.99 14.67
N LEU A 5 8.23 57.86 15.15
CA LEU A 5 8.69 56.53 14.75
C LEU A 5 8.49 56.30 13.24
N GLN A 6 7.34 56.72 12.69
CA GLN A 6 7.08 56.63 11.26
C GLN A 6 8.07 57.47 10.45
N THR A 7 8.38 58.68 10.93
CA THR A 7 9.34 59.59 10.27
C THR A 7 10.74 58.97 10.20
N LEU A 8 11.20 58.31 11.27
CA LEU A 8 12.50 57.64 11.31
C LEU A 8 12.56 56.43 10.37
N LEU A 9 11.49 55.64 10.30
CA LEU A 9 11.39 54.51 9.37
C LEU A 9 11.33 54.97 7.91
N ASP A 10 10.67 56.09 7.62
CA ASP A 10 10.64 56.67 6.27
C ASP A 10 12.04 57.15 5.84
N ILE A 11 12.85 57.66 6.77
CA ILE A 11 14.27 57.98 6.52
C ILE A 11 15.06 56.70 6.21
N ALA A 12 14.84 55.61 6.95
CA ALA A 12 15.48 54.33 6.67
C ALA A 12 15.10 53.76 5.28
N LYS A 13 13.81 53.81 4.92
CA LYS A 13 13.30 53.38 3.59
C LYS A 13 13.88 54.21 2.45
N LEU A 14 14.20 55.49 2.69
CA LEU A 14 14.86 56.33 1.71
C LEU A 14 16.32 55.90 1.47
N VAL A 15 17.06 55.64 2.54
CA VAL A 15 18.50 55.32 2.48
C VAL A 15 18.76 53.89 2.02
N LEU A 16 17.91 52.95 2.46
CA LEU A 16 17.99 51.54 2.08
C LEU A 16 16.59 51.03 1.69
N PRO A 17 16.11 51.29 0.47
CA PRO A 17 14.76 50.89 0.03
C PRO A 17 14.38 49.42 0.29
N PRO A 18 15.29 48.42 0.15
CA PRO A 18 14.97 47.04 0.45
C PRO A 18 14.58 46.77 1.91
N ILE A 19 15.02 47.62 2.86
CA ILE A 19 14.71 47.44 4.29
C ILE A 19 13.21 47.53 4.55
N GLY A 20 12.47 48.28 3.71
CA GLY A 20 11.03 48.50 3.85
C GLY A 20 10.25 47.19 3.90
N ALA A 21 10.60 46.23 3.04
CA ALA A 21 9.93 44.93 3.01
C ALA A 21 10.19 44.11 4.29
N LEU A 22 11.34 44.28 4.94
CA LEU A 22 11.72 43.52 6.14
C LEU A 22 11.11 44.11 7.43
N ILE A 23 10.95 45.43 7.50
CA ILE A 23 10.33 46.10 8.66
C ILE A 23 8.80 46.12 8.59
N ASP A 24 8.23 45.99 7.40
CA ASP A 24 6.78 45.91 7.20
C ASP A 24 6.26 44.45 7.30
N ASP A 25 7.16 43.47 7.48
CA ASP A 25 6.82 42.06 7.72
C ASP A 25 6.20 41.86 9.12
N GLU A 26 5.37 40.83 9.29
CA GLU A 26 4.73 40.51 10.59
C GLU A 26 5.78 40.22 11.68
N ASP A 27 6.92 39.64 11.30
CA ASP A 27 8.03 39.35 12.21
C ASP A 27 9.04 40.53 12.30
N GLY A 28 8.80 41.62 11.56
CA GLY A 28 9.69 42.77 11.40
C GLY A 28 9.67 43.79 12.53
N GLU A 29 8.85 43.61 13.57
CA GLU A 29 8.63 44.61 14.63
C GLU A 29 9.93 44.96 15.40
N GLN A 30 10.75 43.96 15.71
CA GLN A 30 12.02 44.17 16.41
C GLN A 30 13.04 44.88 15.50
N LEU A 31 13.08 44.52 14.22
CA LEU A 31 13.94 45.18 13.23
C LEU A 31 13.51 46.64 13.02
N ALA A 32 12.21 46.91 12.96
CA ALA A 32 11.68 48.26 12.84
C ALA A 32 12.11 49.14 14.02
N LYS A 33 12.07 48.59 15.24
CA LYS A 33 12.53 49.28 16.45
C LYS A 33 14.03 49.56 16.42
N ASP A 34 14.84 48.56 16.10
CA ASP A 34 16.30 48.69 16.03
C ASP A 34 16.73 49.69 14.94
N VAL A 35 16.07 49.67 13.78
CA VAL A 35 16.30 50.62 12.70
C VAL A 35 15.92 52.03 13.11
N ALA A 36 14.79 52.22 13.81
CA ALA A 36 14.39 53.52 14.32
C ALA A 36 15.38 54.07 15.37
N ASP A 37 15.87 53.22 16.29
CA ASP A 37 16.88 53.61 17.28
C ASP A 37 18.21 54.00 16.62
N ILE A 38 18.61 53.31 15.54
CA ILE A 38 19.80 53.64 14.74
C ILE A 38 19.65 54.98 14.04
N VAL A 39 18.50 55.23 13.39
CA VAL A 39 18.23 56.48 12.71
C VAL A 39 18.20 57.62 13.73
N GLU A 40 17.48 57.46 14.85
CA GLU A 40 17.41 58.44 15.94
C GLU A 40 18.80 58.74 16.54
N ALA A 41 19.66 57.74 16.72
CA ALA A 41 21.02 57.96 17.21
C ALA A 41 21.88 58.81 16.27
N VAL A 42 21.61 58.77 14.96
CA VAL A 42 22.36 59.52 13.95
C VAL A 42 21.75 60.90 13.71
N VAL A 43 20.41 61.02 13.63
CA VAL A 43 19.73 62.27 13.22
C VAL A 43 18.91 62.94 14.33
N GLY A 44 18.79 62.33 15.51
CA GLY A 44 17.97 62.84 16.63
C GLY A 44 18.46 64.16 17.24
N HIS A 45 19.70 64.57 16.93
CA HIS A 45 20.22 65.89 17.27
C HIS A 45 19.65 67.01 16.37
N LEU A 46 19.01 66.68 15.25
CA LEU A 46 18.36 67.60 14.32
C LEU A 46 16.88 67.77 14.67
N ALA A 47 16.32 68.95 14.37
CA ALA A 47 14.89 69.17 14.47
C ALA A 47 14.13 68.18 13.54
N PRO A 48 13.00 67.59 13.96
CA PRO A 48 12.26 66.59 13.17
C PRO A 48 11.91 67.05 11.74
N ALA A 49 11.65 68.35 11.55
CA ALA A 49 11.34 68.92 10.23
C ALA A 49 12.55 68.98 9.27
N ASP A 50 13.77 68.87 9.80
CA ASP A 50 15.02 69.02 9.05
C ASP A 50 15.75 67.69 8.85
N GLN A 51 15.49 66.67 9.68
CA GLN A 51 16.10 65.33 9.60
C GLN A 51 16.07 64.76 8.17
N MET A 52 14.89 64.71 7.54
CA MET A 52 14.72 64.19 6.18
C MET A 52 15.46 65.03 5.12
N LYS A 53 15.54 66.35 5.29
CA LYS A 53 16.21 67.25 4.33
C LYS A 53 17.73 67.12 4.41
N VAL A 54 18.26 67.00 5.62
CA VAL A 54 19.70 66.83 5.87
C VAL A 54 20.16 65.47 5.37
N VAL A 55 19.42 64.39 5.67
CA VAL A 55 19.75 63.05 5.15
C VAL A 55 19.71 62.99 3.62
N LYS A 56 18.78 63.69 2.96
CA LYS A 56 18.73 63.76 1.49
C LYS A 56 19.92 64.48 0.86
N SER A 57 20.52 65.43 1.58
CA SER A 57 21.56 66.33 1.04
C SER A 57 22.98 65.94 1.41
N ASP A 58 23.17 65.05 2.39
CA ASP A 58 24.48 64.58 2.84
C ASP A 58 24.74 63.10 2.46
N PRO A 59 25.57 62.84 1.43
CA PRO A 59 25.93 61.47 1.02
C PRO A 59 26.72 60.69 2.06
N ALA A 60 27.48 61.36 2.94
CA ALA A 60 28.25 60.71 3.99
C ALA A 60 27.30 60.14 5.06
N LEU A 61 26.29 60.92 5.43
CA LEU A 61 25.25 60.52 6.37
C LEU A 61 24.41 59.35 5.83
N GLN A 62 24.08 59.35 4.52
CA GLN A 62 23.40 58.22 3.87
C GLN A 62 24.24 56.95 3.92
N THR A 63 25.55 57.06 3.71
CA THR A 63 26.45 55.90 3.75
C THR A 63 26.57 55.34 5.15
N GLU A 64 26.69 56.21 6.17
CA GLU A 64 26.73 55.78 7.57
C GLU A 64 25.44 55.08 8.00
N LEU A 65 24.28 55.67 7.69
CA LEU A 65 22.97 55.07 7.97
C LEU A 65 22.81 53.74 7.25
N LYS A 66 23.19 53.66 5.97
CA LYS A 66 23.11 52.42 5.20
C LYS A 66 23.89 51.29 5.84
N ILE A 67 25.15 51.53 6.23
CA ILE A 67 26.00 50.51 6.88
C ILE A 67 25.38 50.05 8.19
N LYS A 68 24.95 50.98 9.06
CA LYS A 68 24.39 50.63 10.37
C LYS A 68 23.05 49.88 10.25
N ILE A 69 22.21 50.24 9.28
CA ILE A 69 20.94 49.56 9.00
C ILE A 69 21.20 48.17 8.42
N GLU A 70 22.16 48.01 7.50
CA GLU A 70 22.55 46.69 6.96
C GLU A 70 23.12 45.77 8.06
N GLU A 71 23.95 46.30 8.96
CA GLU A 71 24.46 45.54 10.12
C GLU A 71 23.34 45.09 11.06
N ALA A 72 22.34 45.94 11.31
CA ALA A 72 21.18 45.57 12.13
C ALA A 72 20.32 44.49 11.46
N ALA A 73 20.06 44.63 10.16
CA ALA A 73 19.32 43.64 9.38
C ALA A 73 20.05 42.28 9.36
N ASN A 74 21.38 42.27 9.18
CA ASN A 74 22.17 41.05 9.22
C ASN A 74 22.16 40.39 10.61
N ARG A 75 22.27 41.17 11.69
CA ARG A 75 22.20 40.63 13.07
C ARG A 75 20.85 39.97 13.36
N GLN A 76 19.76 40.58 12.91
CA GLN A 76 18.43 40.02 13.07
C GLN A 76 18.29 38.71 12.27
N ALA A 77 18.70 38.72 11.00
CA ALA A 77 18.67 37.53 10.15
C ALA A 77 19.51 36.36 10.73
N GLU A 78 20.67 36.65 11.33
CA GLU A 78 21.49 35.65 12.02
C GLU A 78 20.84 35.14 13.31
N ALA A 79 20.09 35.97 14.03
CA ALA A 79 19.34 35.54 15.21
C ALA A 79 18.18 34.62 14.81
N ASP A 80 17.44 34.97 13.77
CA ASP A 80 16.29 34.20 13.27
C ASP A 80 16.74 32.85 12.69
N ASN A 81 17.83 32.84 11.92
CA ASN A 81 18.42 31.60 11.40
C ASN A 81 18.86 30.67 12.55
N ARG A 82 19.51 31.20 13.59
CA ARG A 82 19.90 30.39 14.76
C ARG A 82 18.71 29.84 15.53
N ALA A 83 17.65 30.64 15.69
CA ALA A 83 16.42 30.20 16.36
C ALA A 83 15.73 29.09 15.55
N LEU A 84 15.68 29.23 14.22
CA LEU A 84 15.12 28.23 13.31
C LEU A 84 15.93 26.92 13.34
N GLU A 85 17.26 27.01 13.29
CA GLU A 85 18.15 25.85 13.39
C GLU A 85 18.00 25.12 14.73
N ALA A 86 17.89 25.85 15.84
CA ALA A 86 17.66 25.26 17.16
C ALA A 86 16.34 24.49 17.21
N LYS A 87 15.25 25.09 16.70
CA LYS A 87 13.94 24.45 16.62
C LYS A 87 13.96 23.20 15.73
N HIS A 88 14.61 23.28 14.58
CA HIS A 88 14.72 22.13 13.67
C HIS A 88 15.55 21.00 14.29
N ASN A 89 16.61 21.33 15.03
CA ASN A 89 17.44 20.35 15.71
C ASN A 89 16.68 19.65 16.86
N GLU A 90 15.86 20.39 17.63
CA GLU A 90 14.98 19.80 18.63
C GLU A 90 13.95 18.84 18.02
N GLU A 91 13.33 19.23 16.90
CA GLU A 91 12.39 18.38 16.16
C GLU A 91 13.07 17.12 15.61
N LEU A 92 14.28 17.24 15.07
CA LEU A 92 15.05 16.12 14.57
C LEU A 92 15.41 15.14 15.68
N GLU A 93 15.81 15.64 16.86
CA GLU A 93 16.11 14.82 18.03
C GLU A 93 14.84 14.13 18.57
N ALA A 94 13.69 14.81 18.59
CA ALA A 94 12.42 14.19 18.94
C ALA A 94 12.07 13.04 17.97
N ARG A 95 12.24 13.26 16.66
CA ARG A 95 11.97 12.24 15.64
C ARG A 95 12.94 11.06 15.72
N ARG A 96 14.20 11.30 16.05
CA ARG A 96 15.21 10.23 16.27
C ARG A 96 14.83 9.35 17.46
N ARG A 97 14.36 9.94 18.56
CA ARG A 97 13.90 9.18 19.74
C ARG A 97 12.68 8.33 19.40
N GLU A 98 11.74 8.87 18.62
CA GLU A 98 10.56 8.13 18.16
C GLU A 98 10.94 6.92 17.29
N LEU A 99 11.80 7.14 16.28
CA LEU A 99 12.30 6.07 15.41
C LEU A 99 13.06 4.98 16.19
N ALA A 100 13.88 5.37 17.17
CA ALA A 100 14.61 4.42 18.01
C ALA A 100 13.65 3.54 18.82
N LYS A 101 12.57 4.12 19.35
CA LYS A 101 11.53 3.38 20.05
C LYS A 101 10.79 2.41 19.12
N GLU A 102 10.41 2.86 17.92
CA GLU A 102 9.76 2.00 16.93
C GLU A 102 10.65 0.81 16.51
N GLN A 103 11.95 1.04 16.34
CA GLN A 103 12.91 -0.03 16.04
C GLN A 103 13.03 -1.04 17.17
N GLN A 104 13.00 -0.57 18.43
CA GLN A 104 13.01 -1.45 19.59
C GLN A 104 11.73 -2.28 19.67
N ASP A 105 10.56 -1.65 19.57
CA ASP A 105 9.26 -2.33 19.59
C ASP A 105 9.17 -3.38 18.47
N HIS A 106 9.69 -3.06 17.27
CA HIS A 106 9.75 -4.01 16.17
C HIS A 106 10.64 -5.21 16.45
N LYS A 107 11.80 -4.99 17.09
CA LYS A 107 12.70 -6.08 17.49
C LYS A 107 12.03 -7.00 18.51
N GLU A 108 11.34 -6.44 19.50
CA GLU A 108 10.59 -7.21 20.50
C GLU A 108 9.46 -8.02 19.84
N GLU A 109 8.75 -7.44 18.86
CA GLU A 109 7.71 -8.12 18.07
C GLU A 109 8.30 -9.30 17.25
N LEU A 110 9.47 -9.12 16.65
CA LEU A 110 10.17 -10.18 15.91
C LEU A 110 10.63 -11.32 16.84
N GLU A 111 11.13 -11.00 18.03
CA GLU A 111 11.53 -11.99 19.03
C GLU A 111 10.33 -12.81 19.53
N ASP A 112 9.19 -12.17 19.79
CA ASP A 112 7.94 -12.87 20.16
C ASP A 112 7.40 -13.74 19.02
N PHE A 113 7.51 -13.25 17.78
CA PHE A 113 7.15 -14.00 16.59
C PHE A 113 8.04 -15.24 16.42
N GLN A 114 9.36 -15.12 16.63
CA GLN A 114 10.28 -16.26 16.58
C GLN A 114 9.91 -17.32 17.63
N LYS A 115 9.63 -16.92 18.88
CA LYS A 115 9.16 -17.84 19.93
C LYS A 115 7.85 -18.53 19.54
N THR A 116 6.94 -17.80 18.90
CA THR A 116 5.68 -18.36 18.40
C THR A 116 5.90 -19.37 17.29
N LEU A 117 6.83 -19.10 16.36
CA LEU A 117 7.21 -20.04 15.31
C LEU A 117 7.88 -21.30 15.89
N GLU A 118 8.80 -21.15 16.85
CA GLU A 118 9.45 -22.26 17.54
C GLU A 118 8.43 -23.15 18.25
N SER A 119 7.48 -22.56 18.99
CA SER A 119 6.42 -23.33 19.65
C SER A 119 5.48 -24.02 18.66
N THR A 120 5.16 -23.38 17.53
CA THR A 120 4.34 -23.97 16.45
C THR A 120 5.08 -25.10 15.74
N GLN A 121 6.37 -24.93 15.46
CA GLN A 121 7.23 -25.96 14.88
C GLN A 121 7.44 -27.12 15.87
N ALA A 122 7.59 -26.85 17.17
CA ALA A 122 7.67 -27.86 18.21
C ALA A 122 6.36 -28.65 18.32
N ALA A 123 5.20 -27.98 18.25
CA ALA A 123 3.89 -28.64 18.22
C ALA A 123 3.72 -29.53 16.97
N ARG A 124 4.17 -29.06 15.79
CA ARG A 124 4.19 -29.85 14.56
C ARG A 124 5.16 -31.02 14.63
N ALA A 125 6.34 -30.82 15.21
CA ALA A 125 7.33 -31.88 15.41
C ALA A 125 6.84 -32.93 16.41
N HIS A 126 6.10 -32.52 17.45
CA HIS A 126 5.44 -33.43 18.38
C HIS A 126 4.30 -34.21 17.70
N ALA A 127 3.49 -33.55 16.88
CA ALA A 127 2.45 -34.21 16.07
C ALA A 127 3.05 -35.20 15.05
N ALA A 128 4.16 -34.84 14.39
CA ALA A 128 4.89 -35.71 13.48
C ALA A 128 5.54 -36.90 14.21
N LYS A 129 6.14 -36.67 15.39
CA LYS A 129 6.69 -37.74 16.24
C LYS A 129 5.59 -38.66 16.81
N ALA A 130 4.42 -38.12 17.14
CA ALA A 130 3.26 -38.91 17.56
C ALA A 130 2.70 -39.76 16.40
N ALA A 131 2.68 -39.21 15.18
CA ALA A 131 2.30 -39.95 13.97
C ALA A 131 3.30 -41.06 13.60
N LEU A 132 4.57 -40.92 13.97
CA LEU A 132 5.62 -41.94 13.82
C LEU A 132 5.73 -42.89 15.02
N SER A 133 4.88 -42.79 16.03
CA SER A 133 4.94 -43.68 17.19
C SER A 133 4.48 -45.10 16.82
N GLU A 134 5.25 -46.12 17.22
CA GLU A 134 4.98 -47.54 16.92
C GLU A 134 3.70 -48.10 17.57
N ARG A 135 3.04 -47.31 18.41
CA ARG A 135 1.74 -47.64 19.00
C ARG A 135 0.64 -47.31 18.00
N TRP A 136 0.12 -48.34 17.34
CA TRP A 136 -0.92 -48.26 16.29
C TRP A 136 -2.12 -47.36 16.64
N TRP A 137 -2.52 -47.32 17.92
CA TRP A 137 -3.63 -46.48 18.38
C TRP A 137 -3.32 -44.98 18.42
N VAL A 138 -2.05 -44.55 18.51
CA VAL A 138 -1.67 -43.13 18.53
C VAL A 138 -1.49 -42.57 17.12
N SER A 139 -0.91 -43.33 16.18
CA SER A 139 -0.82 -42.90 14.77
C SER A 139 -2.18 -42.84 14.07
N SER A 140 -3.15 -43.62 14.56
CA SER A 140 -4.50 -43.70 13.99
C SER A 140 -5.46 -42.65 14.55
N ILE A 141 -5.12 -41.90 15.61
CA ILE A 141 -6.03 -40.93 16.23
C ILE A 141 -6.49 -39.88 15.21
N ASN A 142 -5.58 -39.32 14.42
CA ASN A 142 -5.96 -38.29 13.45
C ASN A 142 -6.83 -38.88 12.33
N THR A 143 -6.50 -40.06 11.81
CA THR A 143 -7.29 -40.73 10.77
C THR A 143 -8.68 -41.12 11.28
N VAL A 144 -8.76 -41.69 12.48
CA VAL A 144 -10.02 -42.11 13.11
C VAL A 144 -10.88 -40.88 13.44
N LEU A 145 -10.29 -39.81 13.97
CA LEU A 145 -10.99 -38.56 14.25
C LEU A 145 -11.52 -37.91 12.96
N SER A 146 -10.72 -37.88 11.89
CA SER A 146 -11.17 -37.40 10.58
C SER A 146 -12.31 -38.25 10.02
N VAL A 147 -12.23 -39.58 10.11
CA VAL A 147 -13.31 -40.47 9.65
C VAL A 147 -14.59 -40.26 10.48
N ILE A 148 -14.48 -40.08 11.80
CA ILE A 148 -15.63 -39.80 12.67
C ILE A 148 -16.29 -38.47 12.30
N ILE A 149 -15.50 -37.40 12.11
CA ILE A 149 -16.01 -36.07 11.75
C ILE A 149 -16.71 -36.11 10.38
N VAL A 150 -16.08 -36.74 9.39
CA VAL A 150 -16.66 -36.88 8.04
C VAL A 150 -17.94 -37.72 8.07
N THR A 151 -17.96 -38.81 8.84
CA THR A 151 -19.15 -39.67 8.95
C THR A 151 -20.29 -38.95 9.67
N ALA A 152 -20.01 -38.24 10.77
CA ALA A 152 -20.99 -37.43 11.48
C ALA A 152 -21.57 -36.31 10.59
N PHE A 153 -20.73 -35.71 9.74
CA PHE A 153 -21.14 -34.70 8.77
C PHE A 153 -22.12 -35.24 7.73
N PHE A 154 -21.83 -36.38 7.10
CA PHE A 154 -22.76 -37.00 6.14
C PHE A 154 -24.06 -37.47 6.80
N LEU A 155 -24.00 -37.92 8.06
CA LEU A 155 -25.17 -38.36 8.81
C LEU A 155 -26.08 -37.17 9.19
N LEU A 156 -25.50 -36.02 9.51
CA LEU A 156 -26.24 -34.76 9.72
C LEU A 156 -26.92 -34.29 8.43
N ILE A 157 -26.21 -34.35 7.30
CA ILE A 157 -26.78 -34.02 5.98
C ILE A 157 -27.95 -34.95 5.66
N TRP A 158 -27.79 -36.25 5.90
CA TRP A 158 -28.84 -37.24 5.68
C TRP A 158 -30.07 -36.98 6.58
N LEU A 159 -29.85 -36.57 7.83
CA LEU A 159 -30.92 -36.18 8.77
C LEU A 159 -31.69 -34.95 8.30
N ILE A 160 -31.01 -33.93 7.79
CA ILE A 160 -31.63 -32.71 7.25
C ILE A 160 -32.40 -33.01 5.95
N ALA A 161 -31.84 -33.86 5.09
CA ALA A 161 -32.50 -34.27 3.85
C ALA A 161 -33.75 -35.14 4.10
N LYS A 162 -33.78 -35.91 5.19
CA LYS A 162 -34.89 -36.80 5.58
C LYS A 162 -36.02 -36.09 6.33
N ASN A 163 -35.74 -34.99 7.03
CA ASN A 163 -36.74 -34.25 7.82
C ASN A 163 -37.02 -32.89 7.16
N PRO A 164 -38.07 -32.77 6.32
CA PRO A 164 -38.38 -31.52 5.64
C PRO A 164 -38.80 -30.44 6.66
N ILE A 165 -38.04 -29.35 6.73
CA ILE A 165 -38.43 -28.15 7.48
C ILE A 165 -39.34 -27.34 6.57
N GLY A 166 -40.65 -27.58 6.66
CA GLY A 166 -41.64 -26.76 5.95
C GLY A 166 -41.76 -25.39 6.65
N ILE A 167 -41.39 -24.32 5.96
CA ILE A 167 -41.69 -22.96 6.43
C ILE A 167 -43.09 -22.62 5.90
N GLU A 168 -44.07 -22.57 6.81
CA GLU A 168 -45.41 -22.13 6.49
C GLU A 168 -45.46 -20.60 6.46
N VAL A 169 -45.95 -20.03 5.36
CA VAL A 169 -46.21 -18.60 5.22
C VAL A 169 -47.63 -18.38 4.72
N PHE A 170 -48.24 -17.27 5.13
CA PHE A 170 -49.56 -16.86 4.65
C PHE A 170 -49.41 -15.89 3.48
N VAL A 171 -50.24 -16.02 2.46
CA VAL A 171 -50.23 -15.13 1.29
C VAL A 171 -51.61 -14.58 0.98
N ASP A 172 -51.68 -13.37 0.46
CA ASP A 172 -52.92 -12.76 -0.03
C ASP A 172 -53.35 -13.28 -1.42
N ALA A 173 -54.47 -12.77 -1.92
CA ALA A 173 -55.01 -13.13 -3.24
C ALA A 173 -54.07 -12.75 -4.42
N GLN A 174 -53.14 -11.82 -4.21
CA GLN A 174 -52.11 -11.40 -5.15
C GLN A 174 -50.76 -12.12 -4.91
N ASN A 175 -50.78 -13.14 -4.05
CA ASN A 175 -49.65 -14.01 -3.74
C ASN A 175 -48.47 -13.28 -3.04
N GLN A 176 -48.75 -12.18 -2.33
CA GLN A 176 -47.80 -11.46 -1.49
C GLN A 176 -47.77 -12.06 -0.08
N VAL A 177 -46.59 -12.12 0.54
CA VAL A 177 -46.39 -12.71 1.87
C VAL A 177 -46.92 -11.77 2.95
N ILE A 178 -47.82 -12.29 3.80
CA ILE A 178 -48.33 -11.59 4.98
C ILE A 178 -47.59 -12.09 6.24
N PRO A 179 -47.09 -11.18 7.09
CA PRO A 179 -46.48 -11.56 8.37
C PRO A 179 -47.45 -12.34 9.27
N ASN A 180 -46.98 -13.40 9.93
CA ASN A 180 -47.81 -14.25 10.80
C ASN A 180 -48.56 -13.47 11.91
N GLN A 181 -47.99 -12.36 12.39
CA GLN A 181 -48.59 -11.51 13.41
C GLN A 181 -49.84 -10.76 12.93
N ASP A 182 -50.00 -10.61 11.62
CA ASP A 182 -51.08 -9.87 10.98
C ASP A 182 -52.18 -10.80 10.43
N VAL A 183 -52.13 -12.09 10.79
CA VAL A 183 -53.09 -13.12 10.37
C VAL A 183 -53.96 -13.53 11.56
N ARG A 184 -55.28 -13.58 11.35
CA ARG A 184 -56.29 -14.01 12.31
C ARG A 184 -57.07 -15.20 11.76
N VAL A 185 -57.67 -15.98 12.65
CA VAL A 185 -58.53 -17.10 12.28
C VAL A 185 -59.97 -16.61 12.28
N ASP A 186 -60.66 -16.76 11.15
CA ASP A 186 -62.06 -16.35 11.01
C ASP A 186 -63.01 -17.32 11.76
N SER A 187 -64.27 -16.94 11.87
CA SER A 187 -65.30 -17.71 12.58
C SER A 187 -65.65 -19.07 11.95
N ASN A 188 -65.21 -19.32 10.71
CA ASN A 188 -65.39 -20.57 9.98
C ASN A 188 -64.09 -21.42 9.93
N GLY A 189 -63.03 -21.00 10.61
CA GLY A 189 -61.75 -21.69 10.67
C GLY A 189 -60.78 -21.39 9.51
N GLY A 190 -61.09 -20.40 8.67
CA GLY A 190 -60.19 -19.85 7.65
C GLY A 190 -59.21 -18.82 8.23
N TYR A 191 -58.30 -18.30 7.40
CA TYR A 191 -57.33 -17.29 7.81
C TYR A 191 -57.63 -15.97 7.09
N GLU A 192 -57.57 -14.85 7.80
CA GLU A 192 -57.78 -13.49 7.28
C GLU A 192 -56.70 -12.51 7.77
N ASP A 193 -56.44 -11.44 7.03
CA ASP A 193 -55.52 -10.39 7.44
C ASP A 193 -56.16 -9.40 8.45
N ILE A 194 -55.39 -8.45 8.97
CA ILE A 194 -55.90 -7.41 9.89
C ILE A 194 -57.01 -6.51 9.30
N ARG A 195 -57.23 -6.54 7.98
CA ARG A 195 -58.29 -5.79 7.26
C ARG A 195 -59.52 -6.67 6.99
N GLY A 196 -59.50 -7.95 7.34
CA GLY A 196 -60.58 -8.92 7.13
C GLY A 196 -60.58 -9.54 5.73
N GLU A 197 -59.46 -9.45 5.01
CA GLU A 197 -59.33 -10.07 3.68
C GLU A 197 -58.80 -11.51 3.80
N PRO A 198 -59.32 -12.47 3.01
CA PRO A 198 -58.96 -13.87 3.12
C PRO A 198 -57.50 -14.12 2.70
N VAL A 199 -56.76 -14.89 3.51
CA VAL A 199 -55.37 -15.27 3.24
C VAL A 199 -55.22 -16.78 3.14
N THR A 200 -54.32 -17.23 2.27
CA THR A 200 -54.08 -18.65 2.04
C THR A 200 -52.77 -19.07 2.68
N ARG A 201 -52.80 -20.14 3.49
CA ARG A 201 -51.58 -20.78 4.00
C ARG A 201 -50.88 -21.54 2.87
N ARG A 202 -49.61 -21.20 2.59
CA ARG A 202 -48.75 -21.95 1.67
C ARG A 202 -47.48 -22.42 2.37
N THR A 203 -47.11 -23.67 2.14
CA THR A 203 -45.80 -24.20 2.53
C THR A 203 -44.82 -23.93 1.40
N PHE A 204 -43.78 -23.14 1.64
CA PHE A 204 -42.68 -23.00 0.70
C PHE A 204 -41.48 -23.80 1.20
N GLY A 205 -40.88 -24.58 0.29
CA GLY A 205 -39.64 -25.29 0.53
C GLY A 205 -39.55 -26.58 -0.26
N ASN A 206 -38.79 -26.57 -1.36
CA ASN A 206 -38.11 -27.78 -1.79
C ASN A 206 -36.85 -27.91 -0.91
N ASN A 207 -36.65 -29.07 -0.30
CA ASN A 207 -35.51 -29.38 0.58
C ASN A 207 -34.14 -28.99 -0.02
N LEU A 208 -34.06 -28.85 -1.34
CA LEU A 208 -32.86 -28.48 -2.08
C LEU A 208 -32.35 -27.05 -1.78
N GLU A 209 -33.22 -26.03 -1.65
CA GLU A 209 -32.76 -24.63 -1.52
C GLU A 209 -32.19 -24.33 -0.14
N VAL A 210 -32.88 -24.76 0.92
CA VAL A 210 -32.37 -24.68 2.30
C VAL A 210 -31.11 -25.52 2.46
N PHE A 211 -31.04 -26.68 1.79
CA PHE A 211 -29.84 -27.50 1.72
C PHE A 211 -28.67 -26.75 1.06
N TYR A 212 -28.87 -26.08 -0.07
CA TYR A 212 -27.78 -25.34 -0.73
C TYR A 212 -27.28 -24.14 0.08
N ILE A 213 -28.17 -23.44 0.79
CA ILE A 213 -27.79 -22.32 1.67
C ILE A 213 -26.98 -22.83 2.87
N ALA A 214 -27.43 -23.89 3.54
CA ALA A 214 -26.71 -24.51 4.66
C ALA A 214 -25.37 -25.12 4.20
N PHE A 215 -25.35 -25.77 3.03
CA PHE A 215 -24.16 -26.33 2.42
C PHE A 215 -23.12 -25.25 2.09
N GLY A 216 -23.54 -24.11 1.51
CA GLY A 216 -22.65 -22.99 1.21
C GLY A 216 -22.02 -22.37 2.46
N ALA A 217 -22.83 -22.15 3.52
CA ALA A 217 -22.34 -21.60 4.78
C ALA A 217 -21.34 -22.55 5.48
N MET A 218 -21.62 -23.86 5.49
CA MET A 218 -20.75 -24.86 6.12
C MET A 218 -19.48 -25.14 5.31
N ALA A 219 -19.54 -25.13 3.97
CA ALA A 219 -18.34 -25.23 3.13
C ALA A 219 -17.37 -24.08 3.40
N THR A 220 -17.89 -22.87 3.61
CA THR A 220 -17.09 -21.68 3.94
C THR A 220 -16.39 -21.82 5.31
N ALA A 221 -17.12 -22.33 6.32
CA ALA A 221 -16.55 -22.60 7.63
C ALA A 221 -15.48 -23.70 7.59
N PHE A 222 -15.71 -24.78 6.82
CA PHE A 222 -14.74 -25.86 6.62
C PHE A 222 -13.45 -25.37 5.93
N VAL A 223 -13.58 -24.54 4.90
CA VAL A 223 -12.43 -23.91 4.21
C VAL A 223 -11.64 -23.00 5.17
N THR A 224 -12.32 -22.28 6.06
CA THR A 224 -11.66 -21.41 7.06
C THR A 224 -10.83 -22.23 8.05
N VAL A 225 -11.35 -23.37 8.52
CA VAL A 225 -10.64 -24.28 9.43
C VAL A 225 -9.48 -24.99 8.72
N VAL A 226 -9.67 -25.41 7.47
CA VAL A 226 -8.60 -26.00 6.65
C VAL A 226 -7.50 -24.97 6.35
N GLY A 227 -7.85 -23.72 6.05
CA GLY A 227 -6.88 -22.62 5.87
C GLY A 227 -6.09 -22.29 7.14
N PHE A 228 -6.71 -22.46 8.31
CA PHE A 228 -6.05 -22.34 9.62
C PHE A 228 -5.11 -23.52 9.92
N HIS A 229 -5.48 -24.76 9.52
CA HIS A 229 -4.68 -25.96 9.79
C HIS A 229 -3.55 -26.20 8.75
N PHE A 230 -3.76 -25.81 7.49
CA PHE A 230 -2.82 -26.00 6.38
C PHE A 230 -2.06 -24.73 5.97
N GLY A 231 -2.21 -23.63 6.71
CA GLY A 231 -1.33 -22.47 6.60
C GLY A 231 -1.54 -21.68 5.32
N SER A 232 -2.60 -20.86 5.26
CA SER A 232 -2.59 -19.69 4.38
C SER A 232 -1.58 -18.67 4.92
N SER A 233 -0.65 -18.25 4.07
CA SER A 233 0.48 -17.40 4.40
C SER A 233 0.07 -16.12 5.14
N SER A 234 0.66 -15.89 6.32
CA SER A 234 0.58 -14.62 7.06
C SER A 234 1.34 -13.51 6.34
N GLY A 235 0.83 -13.04 5.20
CA GLY A 235 1.37 -11.92 4.44
C GLY A 235 0.61 -10.60 4.62
N SER A 236 -0.61 -10.61 5.18
CA SER A 236 -1.49 -9.43 5.10
C SER A 236 -1.45 -8.47 6.29
N LYS A 237 -0.63 -8.72 7.32
CA LYS A 237 -0.56 -7.84 8.51
C LYS A 237 0.68 -6.94 8.57
N HIS A 238 1.67 -7.17 7.70
CA HIS A 238 2.90 -6.37 7.63
C HIS A 238 2.77 -5.12 6.73
N LYS A 239 1.77 -5.05 5.84
CA LYS A 239 1.65 -3.96 4.86
C LYS A 239 1.14 -2.65 5.48
N THR A 240 0.25 -2.71 6.47
CA THR A 240 -0.38 -1.50 7.05
C THR A 240 0.58 -0.66 7.92
N LYS A 241 1.66 -1.25 8.45
CA LYS A 241 2.63 -0.58 9.34
C LYS A 241 3.80 0.04 8.55
N LEU A 242 4.31 -0.64 7.52
CA LEU A 242 5.42 -0.14 6.69
C LEU A 242 5.00 0.97 5.71
N GLN A 243 3.77 0.93 5.18
CA GLN A 243 3.24 1.99 4.29
C GLN A 243 3.06 3.33 5.04
N LYS A 244 2.84 3.28 6.36
CA LYS A 244 2.77 4.46 7.24
C LYS A 244 4.13 5.10 7.54
N LEU A 245 5.21 4.33 7.45
CA LEU A 245 6.59 4.78 7.66
C LEU A 245 7.21 5.44 6.41
N TYR A 246 6.74 5.08 5.21
CA TYR A 246 7.25 5.60 3.94
C TYR A 246 6.28 6.54 3.19
N GLY A 247 5.01 6.64 3.61
CA GLY A 247 3.97 7.44 2.94
C GLY A 247 4.06 8.96 3.11
N THR A 248 5.00 9.48 3.90
CA THR A 248 5.18 10.93 4.08
C THR A 248 6.23 11.48 3.13
N ARG A 249 6.04 11.32 1.81
CA ARG A 249 6.76 12.14 0.84
C ARG A 249 5.97 12.33 -0.47
N GLY A 250 5.30 13.47 -0.55
CA GLY A 250 5.26 14.28 -1.76
C GLY A 250 4.15 13.99 -2.76
N THR A 251 2.94 14.48 -2.46
CA THR A 251 2.06 15.04 -3.49
C THR A 251 2.69 16.33 -4.04
N LEU A 252 3.31 16.30 -5.22
CA LEU A 252 3.55 17.50 -6.01
C LEU A 252 3.31 17.23 -7.50
N SER A 253 2.20 17.81 -7.95
CA SER A 253 1.78 18.28 -9.27
C SER A 253 2.70 18.03 -10.48
N ALA A 254 2.05 17.52 -11.53
CA ALA A 254 2.49 17.49 -12.91
C ALA A 254 2.77 18.88 -13.51
N GLY A 255 3.67 18.92 -14.50
CA GLY A 255 3.69 19.94 -15.56
C GLY A 255 5.08 20.28 -16.12
N GLY A 256 5.31 20.00 -17.40
CA GLY A 256 6.35 20.67 -18.21
C GLY A 256 7.23 19.74 -19.06
N VAL A 257 7.28 20.00 -20.36
CA VAL A 257 7.90 19.20 -21.42
C VAL A 257 9.14 19.94 -22.00
N VAL A 258 10.03 19.17 -22.66
CA VAL A 258 11.03 19.48 -23.74
C VAL A 258 12.45 20.03 -23.32
N PRO A 259 13.53 19.93 -24.17
CA PRO A 259 14.48 18.80 -24.26
C PRO A 259 15.99 19.19 -24.15
N ALA A 260 16.85 18.18 -24.36
CA ALA A 260 18.31 18.17 -24.30
C ALA A 260 19.10 19.13 -25.22
N GLY A 261 20.29 19.57 -24.76
CA GLY A 261 21.36 20.15 -25.60
C GLY A 261 22.56 20.76 -24.86
N GLN A 262 23.71 20.06 -24.89
CA GLN A 262 25.12 20.49 -24.93
C GLN A 262 25.66 21.67 -24.07
N GLY A 263 26.69 21.36 -23.25
CA GLY A 263 28.02 22.00 -23.36
C GLY A 263 28.46 23.05 -22.33
N ALA A 264 29.65 22.80 -21.76
CA ALA A 264 30.68 23.72 -21.24
C ALA A 264 30.74 24.01 -19.72
N GLU A 265 31.94 23.71 -19.20
CA GLU A 265 32.47 24.02 -17.88
C GLU A 265 32.51 25.54 -17.57
N ARG A 266 32.27 25.91 -16.31
CA ARG A 266 33.15 26.79 -15.51
C ARG A 266 32.72 26.83 -14.04
N ALA A 267 33.72 27.11 -13.21
CA ALA A 267 33.81 26.77 -11.80
C ALA A 267 33.12 27.72 -10.81
N ALA A 268 32.88 27.15 -9.62
CA ALA A 268 33.03 27.71 -8.27
C ALA A 268 31.93 28.59 -7.66
N GLY A 269 31.39 28.11 -6.53
CA GLY A 269 31.13 28.93 -5.33
C GLY A 269 29.71 28.86 -4.78
N GLY A 270 29.58 28.39 -3.53
CA GLY A 270 28.44 28.74 -2.65
C GLY A 270 27.55 27.58 -2.23
N ALA A 271 27.61 27.25 -0.95
CA ALA A 271 26.93 26.14 -0.30
C ALA A 271 25.43 26.40 -0.06
N GLY A 272 24.65 25.31 -0.09
CA GLY A 272 23.26 25.24 0.38
C GLY A 272 22.96 23.80 0.74
N ALA A 273 23.27 23.44 1.99
CA ALA A 273 23.14 22.09 2.52
C ALA A 273 21.66 21.72 2.71
N SER A 274 21.07 21.09 1.69
CA SER A 274 19.92 20.21 1.87
C SER A 274 20.43 18.84 2.30
N SER A 275 19.88 18.33 3.40
CA SER A 275 20.27 17.12 4.14
C SER A 275 20.29 15.86 3.27
N SER A 276 21.43 15.65 2.63
CA SER A 276 21.82 14.39 2.02
C SER A 276 22.33 13.49 3.14
N ARG A 277 21.56 12.45 3.51
CA ARG A 277 22.15 11.26 4.14
C ARG A 277 23.29 10.83 3.21
N PRO A 278 24.53 10.64 3.70
CA PRO A 278 25.64 10.31 2.81
C PRO A 278 25.30 9.00 2.11
N ALA A 279 25.32 9.02 0.77
CA ALA A 279 25.03 7.89 -0.11
C ALA A 279 25.83 6.60 0.23
N GLN A 280 26.89 6.75 1.02
CA GLN A 280 27.75 5.68 1.53
C GLN A 280 27.09 4.76 2.56
N VAL A 281 26.06 5.21 3.31
CA VAL A 281 25.37 4.36 4.31
C VAL A 281 24.25 3.52 3.66
N LEU A 282 23.52 4.11 2.71
CA LEU A 282 22.56 3.37 1.86
C LEU A 282 23.25 2.30 1.01
N SER A 283 24.47 2.55 0.54
CA SER A 283 25.21 1.58 -0.29
C SER A 283 25.66 0.31 0.47
N ALA A 284 25.81 0.37 1.79
CA ALA A 284 26.27 -0.78 2.58
C ALA A 284 25.12 -1.75 2.90
N GLU A 285 23.95 -1.23 3.27
CA GLU A 285 22.76 -2.05 3.59
C GLU A 285 22.11 -2.63 2.33
N MET A 286 22.25 -1.94 1.19
CA MET A 286 21.81 -2.45 -0.11
C MET A 286 22.74 -3.53 -0.69
N ALA A 287 23.99 -3.64 -0.25
CA ALA A 287 24.97 -4.56 -0.84
C ALA A 287 24.60 -6.05 -0.64
N ASP A 288 23.98 -6.37 0.49
CA ASP A 288 23.59 -7.73 0.88
C ASP A 288 22.20 -8.16 0.36
N LEU A 289 21.44 -7.22 -0.21
CA LEU A 289 20.12 -7.51 -0.78
C LEU A 289 20.24 -8.31 -2.08
N HIS A 290 19.26 -9.19 -2.32
CA HIS A 290 19.16 -9.89 -3.59
C HIS A 290 19.12 -8.86 -4.74
N PRO A 291 19.82 -9.06 -5.88
CA PRO A 291 19.88 -8.06 -6.94
C PRO A 291 18.50 -7.60 -7.44
N PHE A 292 17.53 -8.52 -7.50
CA PHE A 292 16.15 -8.20 -7.85
C PHE A 292 15.38 -7.48 -6.73
N GLU A 293 15.72 -7.71 -5.46
CA GLU A 293 15.12 -6.98 -4.34
C GLU A 293 15.49 -5.50 -4.36
N ARG A 294 16.77 -5.19 -4.66
CA ARG A 294 17.19 -3.79 -4.91
C ARG A 294 16.38 -3.15 -6.04
N PHE A 295 16.31 -3.82 -7.18
CA PHE A 295 15.53 -3.35 -8.33
C PHE A 295 14.06 -3.11 -7.96
N TRP A 296 13.46 -4.02 -7.19
CA TRP A 296 12.08 -3.91 -6.74
C TRP A 296 11.86 -2.67 -5.87
N MET A 297 12.73 -2.43 -4.88
CA MET A 297 12.59 -1.27 -4.00
C MET A 297 12.66 0.05 -4.78
N GLU A 298 13.52 0.11 -5.80
CA GLU A 298 13.70 1.29 -6.64
C GLU A 298 12.55 1.53 -7.63
N ASN A 299 11.93 0.47 -8.17
CA ASN A 299 11.03 0.58 -9.32
C ASN A 299 9.58 0.15 -9.05
N LEU A 300 9.34 -0.64 -8.00
CA LEU A 300 8.07 -1.34 -7.75
C LEU A 300 7.64 -1.27 -6.27
N SER A 301 8.20 -0.36 -5.48
CA SER A 301 7.85 -0.21 -4.06
C SER A 301 6.41 0.27 -3.83
N HIS A 302 5.75 0.83 -4.84
CA HIS A 302 4.33 1.21 -4.82
C HIS A 302 3.38 0.04 -5.10
N ILE A 303 3.87 -1.13 -5.53
CA ILE A 303 3.03 -2.29 -5.84
C ILE A 303 2.38 -2.81 -4.57
N GLU A 304 1.07 -3.05 -4.65
CA GLU A 304 0.24 -3.28 -3.49
C GLU A 304 0.19 -4.75 -3.07
N TYR A 305 -0.03 -5.63 -4.02
CA TYR A 305 -0.49 -6.99 -3.72
C TYR A 305 0.58 -8.06 -3.88
N PHE A 306 1.72 -7.72 -4.50
CA PHE A 306 2.82 -8.64 -4.73
C PHE A 306 4.10 -8.17 -4.05
N ASN A 307 5.02 -9.10 -3.82
CA ASN A 307 6.39 -8.80 -3.40
C ASN A 307 7.42 -9.46 -4.32
N TRP A 308 8.66 -8.99 -4.26
CA TRP A 308 9.74 -9.43 -5.16
C TRP A 308 9.98 -10.94 -5.16
N ARG A 309 9.74 -11.66 -4.04
CA ARG A 309 9.96 -13.12 -3.97
C ARG A 309 8.95 -13.90 -4.78
N GLU A 310 7.70 -13.43 -4.87
CA GLU A 310 6.65 -14.06 -5.68
C GLU A 310 7.02 -14.03 -7.18
N LEU A 311 7.73 -12.97 -7.61
CA LEU A 311 8.19 -12.83 -8.99
C LEU A 311 9.40 -13.72 -9.31
N LEU A 312 10.01 -14.34 -8.31
CA LEU A 312 11.07 -15.34 -8.46
C LEU A 312 10.55 -16.78 -8.41
N GLU A 313 9.22 -16.98 -8.48
CA GLU A 313 8.61 -18.31 -8.54
C GLU A 313 9.03 -19.06 -9.82
N LYS A 314 9.61 -20.25 -9.62
CA LYS A 314 10.34 -21.00 -10.66
C LYS A 314 9.49 -22.05 -11.36
N GLY A 315 8.29 -22.33 -10.87
CA GLY A 315 7.43 -23.38 -11.42
C GLY A 315 7.51 -24.68 -10.64
N ALA A 316 6.36 -25.35 -10.50
CA ALA A 316 6.20 -26.56 -9.70
C ALA A 316 7.17 -27.70 -10.07
N SER A 317 7.54 -27.85 -11.36
CA SER A 317 8.50 -28.88 -11.77
C SER A 317 9.93 -28.59 -11.30
N ASN A 318 10.28 -27.33 -10.99
CA ASN A 318 11.65 -26.94 -10.66
C ASN A 318 12.13 -27.51 -9.33
N THR A 319 11.25 -27.72 -8.35
CA THR A 319 11.60 -28.30 -7.04
C THR A 319 12.19 -29.71 -7.17
N GLY A 320 11.83 -30.45 -8.22
CA GLY A 320 12.36 -31.79 -8.50
C GLY A 320 13.60 -31.80 -9.40
N VAL A 321 13.70 -30.88 -10.36
CA VAL A 321 14.77 -30.90 -11.38
C VAL A 321 15.88 -29.87 -11.18
N GLY A 322 15.60 -28.78 -10.46
CA GLY A 322 16.57 -27.71 -10.17
C GLY A 322 17.15 -27.00 -11.40
N LEU A 323 16.47 -27.05 -12.55
CA LEU A 323 16.98 -26.55 -13.83
C LEU A 323 16.76 -25.05 -14.03
N ASN A 324 15.78 -24.46 -13.37
CA ASN A 324 15.44 -23.05 -13.51
C ASN A 324 16.32 -22.19 -12.60
N THR A 325 16.56 -20.95 -13.03
CA THR A 325 17.37 -19.97 -12.31
C THR A 325 16.53 -18.73 -12.02
N ASP A 326 17.09 -17.79 -11.25
CA ASP A 326 16.56 -16.43 -11.23
C ASP A 326 16.74 -15.75 -12.60
N PRO A 327 15.90 -14.76 -12.92
CA PRO A 327 16.06 -13.97 -14.13
C PRO A 327 17.39 -13.22 -14.10
N PRO A 328 18.10 -13.13 -15.24
CA PRO A 328 19.30 -12.34 -15.31
C PRO A 328 18.95 -10.84 -15.23
N PRO A 329 19.81 -9.99 -14.61
CA PRO A 329 19.48 -8.60 -14.31
C PRO A 329 19.06 -7.75 -15.52
N GLU A 330 19.58 -8.04 -16.70
CA GLU A 330 19.23 -7.37 -17.95
C GLU A 330 17.75 -7.49 -18.33
N LEU A 331 17.02 -8.46 -17.76
CA LEU A 331 15.60 -8.66 -18.02
C LEU A 331 14.69 -7.99 -16.98
N TYR A 332 15.23 -7.42 -15.88
CA TYR A 332 14.40 -6.90 -14.78
C TYR A 332 13.43 -5.80 -15.24
N GLY A 333 13.82 -4.95 -16.18
CA GLY A 333 12.94 -3.91 -16.73
C GLY A 333 11.68 -4.47 -17.40
N ASN A 334 11.74 -5.70 -17.94
CA ASN A 334 10.64 -6.30 -18.68
C ASN A 334 9.48 -6.73 -17.79
N VAL A 335 9.72 -6.97 -16.50
CA VAL A 335 8.69 -7.43 -15.56
C VAL A 335 7.83 -6.27 -15.04
N VAL A 336 8.29 -5.03 -15.16
CA VAL A 336 7.62 -3.86 -14.59
C VAL A 336 6.18 -3.73 -15.11
N PRO A 337 5.91 -3.73 -16.42
CA PRO A 337 4.54 -3.64 -16.93
C PRO A 337 3.69 -4.84 -16.49
N LEU A 338 4.28 -6.04 -16.43
CA LEU A 338 3.59 -7.25 -15.99
C LEU A 338 3.11 -7.13 -14.55
N VAL A 339 3.96 -6.67 -13.63
CA VAL A 339 3.62 -6.54 -12.21
C VAL A 339 2.47 -5.55 -12.02
N HIS A 340 2.48 -4.42 -12.72
CA HIS A 340 1.36 -3.46 -12.68
C HIS A 340 0.02 -4.08 -13.10
N VAL A 341 0.02 -4.92 -14.14
CA VAL A 341 -1.20 -5.60 -14.60
C VAL A 341 -1.65 -6.66 -13.60
N LEU A 342 -0.72 -7.44 -13.05
CA LEU A 342 -1.03 -8.43 -12.03
C LEU A 342 -1.64 -7.78 -10.77
N ASP A 343 -1.11 -6.63 -10.37
CA ASP A 343 -1.60 -5.84 -9.23
C ASP A 343 -3.07 -5.43 -9.44
N GLN A 344 -3.39 -4.88 -10.61
CA GLN A 344 -4.77 -4.52 -10.98
C GLN A 344 -5.68 -5.75 -11.10
N ILE A 345 -5.18 -6.87 -11.63
CA ILE A 345 -5.94 -8.13 -11.70
C ILE A 345 -6.32 -8.59 -10.29
N ARG A 346 -5.37 -8.55 -9.35
CA ARG A 346 -5.61 -8.95 -7.97
C ARG A 346 -6.55 -8.01 -7.24
N GLU A 347 -6.47 -6.71 -7.52
CA GLU A 347 -7.42 -5.70 -7.04
C GLU A 347 -8.85 -6.00 -7.54
N GLU A 348 -9.03 -6.15 -8.86
CA GLU A 348 -10.36 -6.41 -9.46
C GLU A 348 -10.94 -7.78 -9.05
N LEU A 349 -10.10 -8.78 -8.79
CA LEU A 349 -10.53 -10.09 -8.30
C LEU A 349 -11.01 -10.05 -6.85
N GLY A 350 -10.47 -9.14 -6.03
CA GLY A 350 -10.69 -9.13 -4.58
C GLY A 350 -10.27 -10.42 -3.87
N ALA A 351 -9.42 -11.24 -4.51
CA ALA A 351 -9.02 -12.56 -4.04
C ALA A 351 -7.50 -12.78 -4.20
N PRO A 352 -6.87 -13.65 -3.39
CA PRO A 352 -5.44 -13.89 -3.50
C PRO A 352 -5.06 -14.50 -4.86
N VAL A 353 -4.14 -13.86 -5.56
CA VAL A 353 -3.54 -14.36 -6.81
C VAL A 353 -2.18 -14.95 -6.48
N GLN A 354 -1.98 -16.23 -6.79
CA GLN A 354 -0.69 -16.91 -6.66
C GLN A 354 -0.04 -17.03 -8.04
N LEU A 355 1.18 -16.52 -8.16
CA LEU A 355 2.03 -16.77 -9.32
C LEU A 355 2.57 -18.20 -9.20
N THR A 356 2.46 -18.98 -10.28
CA THR A 356 2.95 -20.36 -10.33
C THR A 356 4.17 -20.50 -11.21
N SER A 357 4.45 -19.54 -12.09
CA SER A 357 5.67 -19.51 -12.90
C SER A 357 5.85 -18.13 -13.51
N VAL A 358 7.05 -17.55 -13.39
CA VAL A 358 7.34 -16.21 -13.96
C VAL A 358 8.49 -16.26 -14.94
N TYR A 359 9.74 -16.30 -14.48
CA TYR A 359 10.89 -16.50 -15.36
C TYR A 359 11.14 -17.98 -15.64
N ARG A 360 11.51 -18.31 -16.89
CA ARG A 360 11.99 -19.64 -17.28
C ARG A 360 13.29 -19.50 -18.06
N ASN A 361 14.39 -20.02 -17.55
CA ASN A 361 15.59 -20.11 -18.35
C ASN A 361 15.41 -21.11 -19.53
N PRO A 362 16.28 -21.09 -20.56
CA PRO A 362 16.11 -21.95 -21.74
C PRO A 362 16.08 -23.45 -21.43
N ALA A 363 16.84 -23.91 -20.44
CA ALA A 363 16.93 -25.32 -20.06
C ALA A 363 15.61 -25.80 -19.43
N TYR A 364 15.11 -25.05 -18.45
CA TYR A 364 13.83 -25.34 -17.81
C TYR A 364 12.67 -25.22 -18.79
N ASN A 365 12.64 -24.18 -19.64
CA ASN A 365 11.59 -24.00 -20.64
C ASN A 365 11.50 -25.20 -21.59
N ARG A 366 12.64 -25.73 -22.09
CA ARG A 366 12.65 -26.96 -22.90
C ARG A 366 12.17 -28.18 -22.11
N HIS A 367 12.58 -28.31 -20.86
CA HIS A 367 12.19 -29.44 -20.01
C HIS A 367 10.68 -29.51 -19.78
N VAL A 368 10.02 -28.38 -19.56
CA VAL A 368 8.56 -28.31 -19.37
C VAL A 368 7.78 -28.27 -20.69
N GLY A 369 8.44 -28.48 -21.84
CA GLY A 369 7.79 -28.45 -23.16
C GLY A 369 7.30 -27.05 -23.57
N GLY A 370 7.91 -26.00 -23.05
CA GLY A 370 7.60 -24.62 -23.38
C GLY A 370 7.96 -24.25 -24.82
N ALA A 371 7.27 -23.26 -25.37
CA ALA A 371 7.52 -22.77 -26.73
C ALA A 371 8.93 -22.19 -26.88
N THR A 372 9.53 -22.30 -28.06
CA THR A 372 10.89 -21.82 -28.35
C THR A 372 11.07 -20.32 -28.09
N ASN A 373 10.04 -19.52 -28.38
CA ASN A 373 10.02 -18.07 -28.13
C ASN A 373 9.06 -17.72 -26.97
N SER A 374 9.14 -18.49 -25.88
CA SER A 374 8.31 -18.30 -24.70
C SER A 374 8.59 -16.95 -24.04
N ARG A 375 7.52 -16.25 -23.65
CA ARG A 375 7.59 -14.96 -22.96
C ARG A 375 8.12 -15.07 -21.54
N HIS A 376 7.94 -16.21 -20.89
CA HIS A 376 8.61 -16.49 -19.62
C HIS A 376 10.15 -16.39 -19.70
N MET A 377 10.74 -16.62 -20.87
CA MET A 377 12.19 -16.47 -21.07
C MET A 377 12.64 -15.01 -21.18
N GLN A 378 11.70 -14.09 -21.40
CA GLN A 378 11.95 -12.64 -21.48
C GLN A 378 11.60 -11.91 -20.18
N PHE A 379 11.12 -12.64 -19.17
CA PHE A 379 10.64 -12.09 -17.89
C PHE A 379 9.51 -11.05 -18.02
N ASP A 380 8.73 -11.14 -19.10
CA ASP A 380 7.55 -10.30 -19.37
C ASP A 380 6.23 -11.09 -19.25
N ALA A 381 6.27 -12.30 -18.68
CA ALA A 381 5.11 -13.19 -18.52
C ALA A 381 5.00 -13.86 -17.14
N ALA A 382 3.77 -14.17 -16.75
CA ALA A 382 3.46 -14.98 -15.58
C ALA A 382 2.29 -15.93 -15.84
N ASP A 383 2.35 -17.10 -15.21
CA ASP A 383 1.23 -18.00 -15.04
C ASP A 383 0.71 -17.82 -13.61
N PHE A 384 -0.62 -17.69 -13.45
CA PHE A 384 -1.23 -17.46 -12.15
C PHE A 384 -2.51 -18.27 -11.92
N ILE A 385 -2.82 -18.48 -10.65
CA ILE A 385 -4.07 -19.06 -10.17
C ILE A 385 -4.69 -18.17 -9.10
N VAL A 386 -6.00 -18.30 -8.88
CA VAL A 386 -6.72 -17.58 -7.83
C VAL A 386 -7.05 -18.56 -6.69
N LEU A 387 -6.66 -18.23 -5.47
CA LEU A 387 -6.84 -19.06 -4.28
C LEU A 387 -8.14 -18.69 -3.53
N GLY A 388 -8.59 -19.59 -2.64
CA GLY A 388 -9.57 -19.25 -1.61
C GLY A 388 -11.01 -19.05 -2.07
N GLY A 389 -11.41 -19.62 -3.22
CA GLY A 389 -12.80 -19.58 -3.67
C GLY A 389 -13.21 -18.32 -4.41
N GLY A 390 -12.25 -17.51 -4.91
CA GLY A 390 -12.53 -16.49 -5.92
C GLY A 390 -13.26 -17.13 -7.11
N ALA A 391 -14.56 -16.93 -7.17
CA ALA A 391 -15.49 -17.81 -7.90
C ALA A 391 -15.17 -17.88 -9.39
N GLY A 392 -14.53 -18.96 -9.82
CA GLY A 392 -14.33 -19.22 -11.22
C GLY A 392 -13.27 -20.26 -11.56
N ASN A 393 -13.26 -20.66 -12.82
CA ASN A 393 -12.14 -21.36 -13.45
C ASN A 393 -11.23 -20.34 -14.17
N SER A 394 -10.15 -20.82 -14.76
CA SER A 394 -9.24 -20.01 -15.58
C SER A 394 -9.94 -19.14 -16.64
N GLY A 395 -11.08 -19.57 -17.18
CA GLY A 395 -11.91 -18.76 -18.06
C GLY A 395 -12.42 -17.48 -17.38
N ASN A 396 -12.96 -17.60 -16.16
CA ASN A 396 -13.43 -16.45 -15.39
C ASN A 396 -12.28 -15.50 -15.05
N TRP A 397 -11.15 -16.03 -14.60
CA TRP A 397 -9.98 -15.23 -14.26
C TRP A 397 -9.44 -14.48 -15.48
N SER A 398 -9.46 -15.13 -16.65
CA SER A 398 -9.02 -14.51 -17.91
C SER A 398 -9.91 -13.35 -18.37
N ASN A 399 -11.19 -13.32 -17.99
CA ASN A 399 -12.11 -12.24 -18.39
C ASN A 399 -11.69 -10.89 -17.78
N ILE A 400 -11.11 -10.90 -16.59
CA ILE A 400 -10.58 -9.70 -15.92
C ILE A 400 -9.37 -9.19 -16.69
N ALA A 401 -8.40 -10.07 -16.98
CA ALA A 401 -7.26 -9.72 -17.81
C ALA A 401 -7.69 -9.17 -19.19
N LYS A 402 -8.71 -9.77 -19.82
CA LYS A 402 -9.25 -9.29 -21.10
C LYS A 402 -9.88 -7.92 -20.98
N ARG A 403 -10.65 -7.66 -19.91
CA ARG A 403 -11.26 -6.34 -19.66
C ARG A 403 -10.20 -5.26 -19.43
N LEU A 404 -9.18 -5.54 -18.63
CA LEU A 404 -8.04 -4.63 -18.43
C LEU A 404 -7.29 -4.36 -19.74
N ARG A 405 -7.11 -5.38 -20.58
CA ARG A 405 -6.51 -5.19 -21.90
C ARG A 405 -7.40 -4.35 -22.83
N GLN A 406 -8.72 -4.53 -22.76
CA GLN A 406 -9.70 -3.77 -23.55
C GLN A 406 -9.81 -2.31 -23.11
N SER A 407 -9.62 -2.01 -21.82
CA SER A 407 -9.56 -0.64 -21.31
C SER A 407 -8.23 0.07 -21.63
N GLY A 408 -7.27 -0.66 -22.22
CA GLY A 408 -5.96 -0.13 -22.59
C GLY A 408 -4.92 -0.17 -21.48
N ALA A 409 -5.21 -0.84 -20.35
CA ALA A 409 -4.26 -0.95 -19.23
C ALA A 409 -2.95 -1.66 -19.61
N PHE A 410 -3.00 -2.57 -20.60
CA PHE A 410 -1.80 -3.18 -21.18
C PHE A 410 -2.03 -3.69 -22.60
N ARG A 411 -0.94 -4.10 -23.25
CA ARG A 411 -0.94 -4.82 -24.53
C ARG A 411 -0.11 -6.08 -24.40
N GLY A 412 -0.69 -7.23 -24.70
CA GLY A 412 0.01 -8.50 -24.54
C GLY A 412 -0.85 -9.74 -24.66
N GLY A 413 -0.22 -10.88 -24.39
CA GLY A 413 -0.84 -12.20 -24.52
C GLY A 413 -1.71 -12.58 -23.33
N ILE A 414 -2.84 -13.26 -23.59
CA ILE A 414 -3.66 -13.94 -22.58
C ILE A 414 -3.87 -15.38 -23.04
N GLY A 415 -3.37 -16.32 -22.25
CA GLY A 415 -3.53 -17.75 -22.49
C GLY A 415 -4.40 -18.40 -21.42
N ILE A 416 -5.36 -19.22 -21.81
CA ILE A 416 -6.24 -19.92 -20.85
C ILE A 416 -5.88 -21.40 -20.84
N TYR A 417 -5.62 -21.97 -19.66
CA TYR A 417 -5.29 -23.38 -19.45
C TYR A 417 -6.26 -23.99 -18.43
N PRO A 418 -6.36 -25.34 -18.32
CA PRO A 418 -7.29 -25.96 -17.38
C PRO A 418 -7.08 -25.52 -15.92
N SER A 419 -5.83 -25.30 -15.53
CA SER A 419 -5.44 -25.04 -14.13
C SER A 419 -4.93 -23.64 -13.86
N PHE A 420 -4.60 -22.83 -14.86
CA PHE A 420 -4.03 -21.49 -14.68
C PHE A 420 -4.36 -20.56 -15.85
N VAL A 421 -4.08 -19.27 -15.66
CA VAL A 421 -4.09 -18.27 -16.72
C VAL A 421 -2.67 -17.78 -16.96
N HIS A 422 -2.30 -17.70 -18.22
CA HIS A 422 -1.07 -17.07 -18.69
C HIS A 422 -1.36 -15.62 -19.05
N ILE A 423 -0.47 -14.73 -18.65
CA ILE A 423 -0.47 -13.34 -19.07
C ILE A 423 0.94 -12.89 -19.40
N ASP A 424 1.09 -12.09 -20.45
CA ASP A 424 2.35 -11.44 -20.79
C ASP A 424 2.12 -10.02 -21.31
N THR A 425 3.19 -9.22 -21.35
CA THR A 425 3.16 -7.81 -21.74
C THR A 425 3.98 -7.52 -22.99
N ARG A 426 3.98 -8.45 -23.96
CA ARG A 426 4.79 -8.40 -25.21
C ARG A 426 4.52 -7.21 -26.15
N GLY A 427 3.61 -6.30 -25.80
CA GLY A 427 3.25 -5.12 -26.59
C GLY A 427 2.26 -5.38 -27.73
N GLN A 428 1.83 -6.63 -27.94
CA GLN A 428 0.85 -7.01 -28.96
C GLN A 428 -0.18 -7.99 -28.39
N ASN A 429 -1.46 -7.75 -28.71
CA ASN A 429 -2.56 -8.57 -28.20
C ASN A 429 -2.59 -9.91 -28.92
N VAL A 430 -2.49 -10.99 -28.14
CA VAL A 430 -2.60 -12.37 -28.63
C VAL A 430 -3.46 -13.14 -27.64
N ASP A 431 -4.37 -13.98 -28.13
CA ASP A 431 -5.19 -14.85 -27.29
C ASP A 431 -5.03 -16.30 -27.71
N TRP A 432 -5.02 -17.21 -26.74
CA TRP A 432 -5.14 -18.65 -27.01
C TRP A 432 -5.87 -19.34 -25.87
N ASP A 433 -6.61 -20.39 -26.22
CA ASP A 433 -7.34 -21.23 -25.28
C ASP A 433 -6.86 -22.68 -25.44
N LYS A 434 -6.42 -23.28 -24.33
CA LYS A 434 -5.87 -24.64 -24.22
C LYS A 434 -6.58 -25.43 -23.11
N ARG A 435 -7.78 -25.01 -22.71
CA ARG A 435 -8.62 -25.73 -21.75
C ARG A 435 -9.16 -27.05 -22.29
#